data_AF-A0A2G6KGD5-F1
#
_entry.id   AF-A0A2G6KGD5-F1
#
_cell.length_a   1.000
_cell.length_b   1.000
_cell.length_c   1.000
_cell.angle_alpha   90.00
_cell.angle_beta   90.00
_cell.angle_gamma   90.00
#
_symmetry.space_group_name_H-M   'P 1'
#
loop_
_entity.id
_entity.type
_entity.pdbx_description
1 polymer ?
#
loop_
_entity_poly.entity_id
_entity_poly.type
_entity_poly.pdbx_seq_one_letter_code
_entity_poly.pdbx_strand_id
1 'polypeptide(L)' 'MTTTLHAAAGVRDASKIYGSGDAAVQALNEVTAHFATGQFTAIMGPSGSGKS' A
#
# COMPACT_ATOMS: atom_id res chain seq x y z
N MET A 1 22.15 17.96 5.12
CA MET A 1 21.81 16.91 6.10
C MET A 1 20.55 16.23 5.61
N THR A 2 20.60 14.94 5.28
CA THR A 2 19.41 14.20 4.82
C THR A 2 18.79 13.54 6.04
N THR A 3 17.70 14.11 6.56
CA THR A 3 16.96 13.49 7.66
C THR A 3 16.33 12.20 7.14
N THR A 4 16.81 11.06 7.64
CA THR A 4 16.19 9.78 7.34
C THR A 4 14.89 9.70 8.12
N LEU A 5 13.75 9.82 7.43
CA LEU A 5 12.44 9.60 8.04
C LEU A 5 12.36 8.13 8.47
N HIS A 6 12.37 7.87 9.77
CA HIS A 6 12.13 6.53 10.30
C HIS A 6 10.65 6.22 10.12
N ALA A 7 10.32 5.40 9.12
CA ALA A 7 8.96 4.92 8.93
C ALA A 7 8.55 4.07 10.14
N ALA A 8 7.35 4.31 10.67
CA ALA A 8 6.73 3.44 11.67
C ALA A 8 6.26 2.13 11.04
N ALA A 9 5.76 2.22 9.80
CA ALA A 9 5.38 1.08 8.99
C ALA A 9 5.57 1.42 7.50
N GLY A 10 5.71 0.40 6.67
CA GLY A 10 5.79 0.57 5.24
C GLY A 10 5.88 -0.75 4.51
N VAL A 11 5.73 -0.68 3.19
CA VAL A 11 5.88 -1.80 2.29
C VAL A 11 6.61 -1.33 1.03
N ARG A 12 7.37 -2.23 0.43
CA ARG A 12 8.03 -2.01 -0.86
C ARG A 12 7.50 -3.04 -1.84
N ASP A 13 7.14 -2.56 -3.01
CA ASP A 13 6.75 -3.36 -4.18
C ASP A 13 5.64 -4.40 -3.86
N ALA A 14 4.66 -3.98 -3.05
CA ALA A 14 3.58 -4.83 -2.58
C ALA A 14 2.67 -5.26 -3.72
N SER A 15 2.51 -6.58 -3.88
CA SER A 15 1.57 -7.15 -4.84
C SER A 15 0.61 -8.10 -4.14
N LYS A 16 -0.66 -8.05 -4.54
CA LYS A 16 -1.71 -8.91 -3.99
C LYS A 16 -2.71 -9.22 -5.08
N ILE A 17 -2.95 -10.52 -5.27
CA ILE A 17 -3.99 -11.04 -6.15
C ILE A 17 -4.99 -11.79 -5.28
N TYR A 18 -6.28 -11.57 -5.53
CA TYR A 18 -7.38 -12.36 -5.00
C TYR A 18 -7.93 -13.27 -6.10
N GLY A 19 -8.36 -14.47 -5.71
CA GLY A 19 -8.86 -15.46 -6.67
C GLY A 19 -7.76 -16.11 -7.51
N SER A 20 -8.16 -16.77 -8.58
CA SER A 20 -7.27 -17.49 -9.50
C SER A 20 -7.93 -17.66 -10.87
N GLY A 21 -7.13 -17.99 -11.89
CA GLY A 21 -7.60 -18.14 -13.27
C GLY A 21 -8.22 -16.86 -13.81
N ASP A 22 -9.24 -17.00 -14.65
CA ASP A 22 -9.91 -15.87 -15.32
C ASP A 22 -10.63 -14.91 -14.35
N ALA A 23 -10.88 -15.34 -13.11
CA ALA A 23 -11.52 -14.54 -12.06
C ALA A 23 -10.51 -13.86 -11.12
N ALA A 24 -9.20 -13.92 -11.42
CA ALA A 24 -8.19 -13.27 -10.60
C ALA A 24 -8.29 -11.74 -10.66
N VAL A 25 -8.18 -11.09 -9.50
CA VAL A 25 -8.18 -9.63 -9.36
C VAL A 25 -6.87 -9.18 -8.74
N GLN A 26 -6.12 -8.34 -9.44
CA GLN A 26 -4.93 -7.69 -8.90
C GLN A 26 -5.36 -6.51 -8.02
N ALA A 27 -5.41 -6.74 -6.71
CA ALA A 27 -5.78 -5.73 -5.73
C ALA A 27 -4.64 -4.74 -5.45
N LEU A 28 -3.39 -5.21 -5.49
CA LEU A 28 -2.19 -4.37 -5.40
C LEU A 28 -1.23 -4.76 -6.52
N ASN A 29 -0.66 -3.76 -7.17
CA ASN A 29 0.34 -3.90 -8.22
C ASN A 29 1.59 -3.08 -7.86
N GLU A 30 2.62 -3.75 -7.36
CA GLU A 30 3.93 -3.16 -7.02
C GLU A 30 3.86 -1.87 -6.18
N VAL A 31 2.97 -1.84 -5.19
CA VAL A 31 2.73 -0.63 -4.38
C VAL A 31 3.84 -0.43 -3.36
N THR A 32 4.48 0.74 -3.37
CA THR A 32 5.41 1.18 -2.33
C THR A 32 4.78 2.30 -1.50
N ALA A 33 4.78 2.16 -0.17
CA ALA A 33 4.22 3.13 0.76
C ALA A 33 4.98 3.16 2.09
N HIS A 34 5.03 4.33 2.71
CA HIS A 34 5.65 4.57 4.01
C HIS A 34 4.77 5.43 4.89
N PHE A 35 4.69 5.10 6.18
CA PHE A 35 3.92 5.83 7.18
C PHE A 35 4.88 6.32 8.27
N ALA A 36 4.94 7.64 8.48
CA ALA A 36 5.84 8.24 9.46
C ALA A 36 5.35 8.05 10.90
N THR A 37 6.28 7.91 11.83
CA THR A 37 5.98 7.88 13.28
C THR A 37 5.28 9.17 13.71
N GLY A 38 4.21 9.04 14.51
CA GLY A 38 3.50 10.18 15.08
C GLY A 38 2.66 10.98 14.07
N GLN A 39 2.44 10.46 12.86
CA GLN A 39 1.56 11.08 11.87
C GLN A 39 0.23 10.36 11.72
N PHE A 40 -0.84 11.16 11.62
CA PHE A 40 -2.14 10.69 11.16
C PHE A 40 -2.15 10.65 9.62
N THR A 41 -2.43 9.48 9.04
CA THR A 41 -2.47 9.28 7.59
C THR A 41 -3.84 8.73 7.17
N ALA A 42 -4.40 9.28 6.08
CA ALA A 42 -5.63 8.78 5.48
C ALA A 42 -5.36 8.18 4.10
N ILE A 43 -5.92 7.01 3.83
CA ILE A 43 -5.89 6.34 2.52
C ILE A 43 -7.28 6.51 1.88
N MET A 44 -7.33 7.18 0.73
CA MET A 44 -8.58 7.52 0.04
C MET A 44 -8.61 6.97 -1.39
N GLY A 45 -9.80 6.72 -1.92
CA GLY A 45 -10.00 6.23 -3.28
C GLY A 45 -11.35 5.52 -3.47
N PRO A 46 -11.80 5.31 -4.73
CA PRO A 46 -13.06 4.63 -5.04
C PRO A 46 -13.21 3.25 -4.39
N SER A 47 -14.44 2.72 -4.37
CA SER A 47 -14.66 1.31 -3.98
C SER A 47 -13.90 0.39 -4.94
N GLY A 48 -13.29 -0.68 -4.41
CA GLY A 48 -12.50 -1.64 -5.19
C GLY A 48 -11.04 -1.27 -5.46
N SER A 49 -10.55 -0.07 -5.10
CA SER A 49 -9.18 0.37 -5.40
C SER A 49 -8.05 -0.27 -4.55
N GLY A 50 -8.33 -1.34 -3.80
CA GLY A 50 -7.29 -2.05 -3.03
C GLY A 50 -6.84 -1.40 -1.72
N LYS A 51 -7.66 -0.52 -1.12
CA LYS A 51 -7.36 0.14 0.16
C LYS A 51 -7.41 -0.80 1.38
N SER A 52 -8.08 -1.95 1.25
CA SER A 52 -8.43 -2.87 2.34
C SER A 52 -7.89 -4.27 2.08
#